data_AF-R0DVP7-F1
#
_entry.id   AF-R0DVP7-F1
#
_cell.length_a   1.000
_cell.length_b   1.000
_cell.length_c   1.000
_cell.angle_alpha   90.00
_cell.angle_beta   90.00
_cell.angle_gamma   90.00
#
_symmetry.space_group_name_H-M   'P 1'
#
loop_
_entity.id
_entity.type
_entity.pdbx_description
1 polymer ?
#
loop_
_entity_poly.entity_id
_entity_poly.type
_entity_poly.pdbx_seq_one_letter_code
_entity_poly.pdbx_strand_id
1 'polypeptide(L)'
;MTAFFPSFAPSRWMLARLCAVCSLFLIPISTAGVNVLAPLMVVIMLTCRRFWDAAGALRHNKLAAAATGLFVLLAMSLLWDVSPVHESMSILLKYRKLLYLPFLLILFDDAAWRRLAMLVLLASLTLVLILSCTNWLGLTHVGQLYAPDPIRSSWVFKHHITQGIFTALLVYLALTLATLPQNPALAGRVRLPAGVRALCAGIVPLALINLFLIQQGRTGQVLVLPLMVLWSWQTFLRGRPLQLGRIAVTLGFAIAIAGGALAYVSHHKASRMAEVNTEIQNYENHGEVTSMGLRLEFYKRSLHLIAQRPVFGSGVGSVESQFQEMTAGHAGAQGILTANPHNEYLMMSVQLGAIGLAAFLWLLWQLWQTSLRTPSLEGVFSAGYVVAFAAACAANSLLLDFPEGHLLIFLAGILLAGVAPTTKPLHNHVRQTDGHHPDAQRSA
;
A
#
# COMPACT_ATOMS: atom_id res chain seq x y z
N MET A 1 -18.59 14.39 -19.22
CA MET A 1 -17.18 14.21 -18.80
C MET A 1 -17.12 14.37 -17.29
N THR A 2 -16.59 13.41 -16.53
CA THR A 2 -16.41 13.57 -15.08
C THR A 2 -15.36 14.64 -14.81
N ALA A 3 -15.65 15.63 -13.97
CA ALA A 3 -14.68 16.63 -13.55
C ALA A 3 -13.42 15.95 -12.98
N PHE A 4 -12.25 16.52 -13.28
CA PHE A 4 -10.97 15.98 -12.80
C PHE A 4 -10.65 16.43 -11.38
N PHE A 5 -11.12 17.64 -11.02
CA PHE A 5 -10.99 18.21 -9.67
C PHE A 5 -12.35 18.28 -8.99
N PRO A 6 -12.40 18.07 -7.66
CA PRO A 6 -13.64 18.18 -6.90
C PRO A 6 -14.08 19.64 -6.70
N SER A 7 -15.36 19.85 -6.37
CA SER A 7 -15.85 21.14 -5.88
C SER A 7 -15.41 21.36 -4.42
N PHE A 8 -14.96 22.57 -4.11
CA PHE A 8 -14.48 22.98 -2.79
C PHE A 8 -15.52 23.76 -1.97
N ALA A 9 -16.76 23.26 -1.94
CA ALA A 9 -17.81 23.87 -1.11
C ALA A 9 -17.53 23.61 0.39
N PRO A 10 -17.38 24.66 1.23
CA PRO A 10 -17.00 24.52 2.62
C PRO A 10 -18.04 23.71 3.39
N SER A 11 -17.62 22.55 3.90
CA SER A 11 -18.44 21.65 4.70
C SER A 11 -17.57 20.79 5.61
N ARG A 12 -18.12 20.29 6.72
CA ARG A 12 -17.43 19.35 7.61
C ARG A 12 -16.99 18.08 6.85
N TRP A 13 -17.82 17.60 5.92
CA TRP A 13 -17.49 16.46 5.06
C TRP A 13 -16.28 16.72 4.16
N MET A 14 -16.19 17.92 3.59
CA MET A 14 -15.02 18.33 2.81
C MET A 14 -13.77 18.41 3.70
N LEU A 15 -13.88 18.94 4.92
CA LEU A 15 -12.75 19.00 5.85
C LEU A 15 -12.23 17.60 6.19
N ALA A 16 -13.12 16.63 6.43
CA ALA A 16 -12.72 15.23 6.62
C ALA A 16 -11.96 14.68 5.40
N ARG A 17 -12.43 14.95 4.17
CA ARG A 17 -11.73 14.56 2.92
C ARG A 17 -10.35 15.20 2.84
N LEU A 18 -10.21 16.48 3.18
CA LEU A 18 -8.93 17.17 3.20
C LEU A 18 -7.97 16.55 4.23
N CYS A 19 -8.44 16.25 5.46
CA CYS A 19 -7.63 15.54 6.46
C CYS A 19 -7.11 14.20 5.91
N ALA A 20 -7.95 13.45 5.20
CA ALA A 20 -7.56 12.17 4.61
C ALA A 20 -6.54 12.31 3.47
N VAL A 21 -6.75 13.26 2.56
CA VAL A 21 -5.84 13.53 1.44
C VAL A 21 -4.49 14.08 1.94
N CYS A 22 -4.51 14.99 2.91
CA CYS A 22 -3.30 15.50 3.55
C CYS A 22 -2.57 14.40 4.33
N SER A 23 -3.29 13.47 4.97
CA SER A 23 -2.68 12.28 5.58
C SER A 23 -1.94 11.46 4.53
N LEU A 24 -2.58 11.19 3.38
CA LEU A 24 -1.95 10.46 2.27
C LEU A 24 -0.68 11.15 1.76
N PHE A 25 -0.68 12.49 1.64
CA PHE A 25 0.51 13.27 1.30
C PHE A 25 1.63 13.11 2.33
N LEU A 26 1.27 13.07 3.62
CA LEU A 26 2.24 13.06 4.71
C LEU A 26 2.75 11.66 5.07
N ILE A 27 2.14 10.57 4.60
CA ILE A 27 2.63 9.22 4.91
C ILE A 27 4.13 9.02 4.58
N PRO A 28 4.64 9.44 3.41
CA PRO A 28 6.07 9.38 3.10
C PRO A 28 6.95 10.36 3.87
N ILE A 29 6.38 11.36 4.54
CA ILE A 29 7.09 12.55 5.02
C ILE A 29 7.05 12.65 6.56
N SER A 30 5.87 12.60 7.18
CA SER A 30 5.66 12.89 8.60
C SER A 30 4.70 11.92 9.27
N THR A 31 5.24 11.07 10.16
CA THR A 31 4.45 10.18 11.03
C THR A 31 3.54 10.97 11.98
N ALA A 32 4.05 12.08 12.53
CA ALA A 32 3.29 12.94 13.44
C ALA A 32 2.07 13.56 12.74
N GLY A 33 2.23 14.07 11.52
CA GLY A 33 1.13 14.65 10.75
C GLY A 33 0.01 13.66 10.48
N VAL A 34 0.35 12.41 10.11
CA VAL A 34 -0.64 11.34 9.91
C VAL A 34 -1.33 10.97 11.23
N ASN A 35 -0.60 10.90 12.34
CA ASN A 35 -1.18 10.61 13.66
C ASN A 35 -2.15 11.69 14.17
N VAL A 36 -2.08 12.93 13.65
CA VAL A 36 -3.05 13.99 13.95
C VAL A 36 -4.22 13.98 12.98
N LEU A 37 -3.94 13.97 11.67
CA LEU A 37 -4.95 14.16 10.65
C LEU A 37 -5.85 12.93 10.43
N ALA A 38 -5.31 11.71 10.56
CA ALA A 38 -6.10 10.49 10.36
C ALA A 38 -7.18 10.30 11.43
N PRO A 39 -6.90 10.46 12.74
CA PRO A 39 -7.96 10.48 13.76
C PRO A 39 -8.90 11.67 13.62
N LEU A 40 -8.38 12.86 13.28
CA LEU A 40 -9.20 14.06 13.10
C LEU A 40 -10.25 13.86 11.99
N MET A 41 -9.88 13.20 10.88
CA MET A 41 -10.84 12.78 9.85
C MET A 41 -11.98 11.97 10.46
N VAL A 42 -11.68 10.95 11.25
CA VAL A 42 -12.69 10.09 11.90
C VAL A 42 -13.59 10.92 12.82
N VAL A 43 -13.01 11.74 13.69
CA VAL A 43 -13.77 12.59 14.63
C VAL A 43 -14.73 13.51 13.86
N ILE A 44 -14.27 14.19 12.80
CA ILE A 44 -15.13 15.06 11.99
C ILE A 44 -16.25 14.25 11.33
N MET A 45 -15.97 13.08 10.77
CA MET A 45 -16.97 12.22 10.15
C MET A 45 -18.07 11.80 11.12
N LEU A 46 -17.71 11.46 12.37
CA LEU A 46 -18.69 11.08 13.40
C LEU A 46 -19.67 12.22 13.75
N THR A 47 -19.29 13.49 13.54
CA THR A 47 -20.19 14.65 13.71
C THR A 47 -21.15 14.88 12.53
N CYS A 48 -21.00 14.13 11.42
CA CYS A 48 -21.78 14.31 10.21
C CYS A 48 -22.88 13.26 10.10
N ARG A 49 -24.15 13.68 9.98
CA ARG A 49 -25.29 12.76 9.80
C ARG A 49 -25.12 11.80 8.60
N ARG A 50 -24.54 12.31 7.51
CA ARG A 50 -24.21 11.53 6.30
C ARG A 50 -23.41 10.25 6.59
N PHE A 51 -22.51 10.26 7.58
CA PHE A 51 -21.76 9.05 7.95
C PHE A 51 -22.70 7.97 8.51
N TRP A 52 -23.55 8.35 9.46
CA TRP A 52 -24.48 7.43 10.13
C TRP A 52 -25.53 6.87 9.17
N ASP A 53 -26.00 7.69 8.22
CA ASP A 53 -26.92 7.25 7.16
C ASP A 53 -26.27 6.20 6.24
N ALA A 54 -24.95 6.33 5.97
CA ALA A 54 -24.20 5.41 5.11
C ALA A 54 -23.59 4.20 5.85
N ALA A 55 -23.45 4.26 7.18
CA ALA A 55 -22.78 3.24 7.98
C ALA A 55 -23.43 1.85 7.84
N GLY A 56 -24.75 1.79 7.63
CA GLY A 56 -25.46 0.54 7.38
C GLY A 56 -24.96 -0.22 6.16
N ALA A 57 -24.46 0.49 5.13
CA ALA A 57 -23.94 -0.13 3.90
C ALA A 57 -22.64 -0.91 4.13
N LEU A 58 -21.89 -0.60 5.20
CA LEU A 58 -20.63 -1.29 5.52
C LEU A 58 -20.83 -2.75 5.91
N ARG A 59 -22.01 -3.13 6.43
CA ARG A 59 -22.32 -4.50 6.88
C ARG A 59 -22.13 -5.55 5.78
N HIS A 60 -22.33 -5.16 4.52
CA HIS A 60 -22.18 -6.05 3.37
C HIS A 60 -20.89 -5.81 2.58
N ASN A 61 -20.06 -4.85 3.01
CA ASN A 61 -18.79 -4.56 2.35
C ASN A 61 -17.72 -5.55 2.85
N LYS A 62 -17.42 -6.56 2.03
CA LYS A 62 -16.45 -7.62 2.35
C LYS A 62 -15.05 -7.08 2.66
N LEU A 63 -14.64 -5.98 2.03
CA LEU A 63 -13.34 -5.36 2.25
C LEU A 63 -13.29 -4.69 3.63
N ALA A 64 -14.32 -3.92 3.99
CA ALA A 64 -14.45 -3.34 5.34
C ALA A 64 -14.50 -4.42 6.42
N ALA A 65 -15.26 -5.50 6.17
CA ALA A 65 -15.37 -6.64 7.07
C ALA A 65 -14.03 -7.38 7.25
N ALA A 66 -13.25 -7.56 6.18
CA ALA A 66 -11.94 -8.21 6.27
C ALA A 66 -10.95 -7.42 7.13
N ALA A 67 -10.84 -6.10 6.93
CA ALA A 67 -9.93 -5.26 7.72
C ALA A 67 -10.38 -5.13 9.19
N THR A 68 -11.67 -4.90 9.42
CA THR A 68 -12.22 -4.81 10.78
C THR A 68 -12.13 -6.15 11.49
N GLY A 69 -12.44 -7.25 10.81
CA GLY A 69 -12.32 -8.61 11.34
C GLY A 69 -10.89 -8.96 11.74
N LEU A 70 -9.90 -8.61 10.93
CA LEU A 70 -8.49 -8.80 11.29
C LEU A 70 -8.10 -8.01 12.54
N PHE A 71 -8.53 -6.75 12.65
CA PHE A 71 -8.28 -5.95 13.87
C PHE A 71 -8.97 -6.55 15.10
N VAL A 72 -10.23 -7.00 14.96
CA VAL A 72 -10.97 -7.65 16.06
C VAL A 72 -10.29 -8.95 16.47
N LEU A 73 -9.78 -9.76 15.53
CA LEU A 73 -8.99 -10.97 15.84
C LEU A 73 -7.72 -10.62 16.63
N LEU A 74 -6.97 -9.60 16.20
CA LEU A 74 -5.81 -9.09 16.94
C LEU A 74 -6.19 -8.63 18.34
N ALA A 75 -7.31 -7.92 18.51
CA ALA A 75 -7.79 -7.45 19.80
C ALA A 75 -8.26 -8.60 20.70
N MET A 76 -8.97 -9.59 20.16
CA MET A 76 -9.38 -10.78 20.91
C MET A 76 -8.19 -11.59 21.40
N SER A 77 -7.06 -11.56 20.69
CA SER A 77 -5.84 -12.27 21.11
C SER A 77 -5.25 -11.80 22.43
N LEU A 78 -5.63 -10.60 22.90
CA LEU A 78 -5.31 -10.13 24.26
C LEU A 78 -5.83 -11.09 25.35
N LEU A 79 -6.86 -11.88 25.07
CA LEU A 79 -7.44 -12.84 26.03
C LEU A 79 -6.52 -14.04 26.32
N TRP A 80 -5.59 -14.35 25.42
CA TRP A 80 -4.65 -15.49 25.56
C TRP A 80 -3.19 -15.09 25.30
N ASP A 81 -2.91 -13.79 25.26
CA ASP A 81 -1.57 -13.26 25.02
C ASP A 81 -0.64 -13.65 26.17
N VAL A 82 0.56 -14.09 25.82
CA VAL A 82 1.60 -14.48 26.77
C VAL A 82 2.36 -13.28 27.35
N SER A 83 2.27 -12.12 26.70
CA SER A 83 2.98 -10.91 27.10
C SER A 83 2.20 -10.05 28.10
N PRO A 84 2.88 -9.16 28.83
CA PRO A 84 2.21 -8.15 29.66
C PRO A 84 1.25 -7.29 28.85
N VAL A 85 0.07 -7.01 29.40
CA VAL A 85 -1.02 -6.30 28.71
C VAL A 85 -0.60 -4.94 28.15
N HIS A 86 0.29 -4.22 28.84
CA HIS A 86 0.81 -2.93 28.38
C HIS A 86 1.58 -3.05 27.05
N GLU A 87 2.45 -4.06 26.94
CA GLU A 87 3.23 -4.34 25.73
C GLU A 87 2.31 -4.80 24.60
N SER A 88 1.40 -5.74 24.88
CA SER A 88 0.41 -6.21 23.91
C SER A 88 -0.48 -5.08 23.38
N MET A 89 -0.90 -4.17 24.25
CA MET A 89 -1.70 -3.00 23.85
C MET A 89 -0.90 -2.05 22.94
N SER A 90 0.37 -1.83 23.23
CA SER A 90 1.27 -1.02 22.40
C SER A 90 1.37 -1.59 20.98
N ILE A 91 1.51 -2.91 20.84
CA ILE A 91 1.54 -3.57 19.53
C ILE A 91 0.17 -3.54 18.85
N LEU A 92 -0.92 -3.84 19.57
CA LEU A 92 -2.28 -3.77 19.02
C LEU A 92 -2.61 -2.39 18.43
N LEU A 93 -2.20 -1.31 19.12
CA LEU A 93 -2.42 0.06 18.65
C LEU A 93 -1.66 0.38 17.35
N LYS A 94 -0.60 -0.36 16.99
CA LYS A 94 0.05 -0.21 15.66
C LYS A 94 -0.88 -0.68 14.53
N TYR A 95 -1.79 -1.62 14.80
CA TYR A 95 -2.78 -2.14 13.84
C TYR A 95 -4.08 -1.31 13.75
N ARG A 96 -4.25 -0.28 14.59
CA ARG A 96 -5.45 0.60 14.59
C ARG A 96 -5.79 1.19 13.21
N LYS A 97 -4.78 1.32 12.34
CA LYS A 97 -4.96 1.81 10.97
C LYS A 97 -5.93 0.97 10.15
N LEU A 98 -6.09 -0.32 10.43
CA LEU A 98 -7.13 -1.18 9.83
C LEU A 98 -8.54 -0.60 9.99
N LEU A 99 -8.80 0.06 11.13
CA LEU A 99 -10.10 0.67 11.44
C LEU A 99 -10.38 1.94 10.64
N TYR A 100 -9.40 2.55 9.97
CA TYR A 100 -9.67 3.69 9.09
C TYR A 100 -10.33 3.28 7.78
N LEU A 101 -10.18 2.01 7.36
CA LEU A 101 -10.67 1.54 6.06
C LEU A 101 -12.18 1.76 5.87
N PRO A 102 -13.08 1.39 6.81
CA PRO A 102 -14.52 1.58 6.63
C PRO A 102 -14.92 3.06 6.53
N PHE A 103 -14.25 3.95 7.27
CA PHE A 103 -14.48 5.40 7.20
C PHE A 103 -14.09 5.94 5.82
N LEU A 104 -12.91 5.58 5.33
CA LEU A 104 -12.43 6.03 4.02
C LEU A 104 -13.32 5.56 2.87
N LEU A 105 -13.83 4.32 2.94
CA LEU A 105 -14.76 3.77 1.96
C LEU A 105 -16.07 4.58 1.86
N ILE A 106 -16.57 5.11 2.97
CA ILE A 106 -17.74 6.00 2.98
C ILE A 106 -17.38 7.40 2.49
N LEU A 107 -16.21 7.91 2.92
CA LEU A 107 -15.82 9.31 2.71
C LEU A 107 -15.56 9.66 1.23
N PHE A 108 -15.05 8.69 0.46
CA PHE A 108 -14.57 8.88 -0.93
C PHE A 108 -15.51 8.31 -2.00
N ASP A 109 -16.82 8.48 -1.82
CA ASP A 109 -17.85 8.17 -2.83
C ASP A 109 -17.70 8.95 -4.15
N ASP A 110 -17.01 10.09 -4.16
CA ASP A 110 -16.75 10.94 -5.33
C ASP A 110 -15.44 10.57 -6.06
N ALA A 111 -15.53 10.32 -7.37
CA ALA A 111 -14.38 9.97 -8.22
C ALA A 111 -13.36 11.12 -8.36
N ALA A 112 -13.79 12.39 -8.30
CA ALA A 112 -12.88 13.52 -8.41
C ALA A 112 -11.92 13.60 -7.21
N TRP A 113 -12.41 13.31 -6.00
CA TRP A 113 -11.59 13.21 -4.80
C TRP A 113 -10.61 12.03 -4.84
N ARG A 114 -11.02 10.89 -5.40
CA ARG A 114 -10.14 9.73 -5.61
C ARG A 114 -8.98 10.04 -6.54
N ARG A 115 -9.24 10.77 -7.63
CA ARG A 115 -8.19 11.24 -8.56
C ARG A 115 -7.27 12.27 -7.92
N LEU A 116 -7.82 13.23 -7.18
CA LEU A 116 -7.01 14.18 -6.41
C LEU A 116 -6.07 13.46 -5.45
N ALA A 117 -6.54 12.44 -4.74
CA ALA A 117 -5.70 11.66 -3.83
C ALA A 117 -4.53 10.97 -4.56
N MET A 118 -4.76 10.41 -5.76
CA MET A 118 -3.67 9.85 -6.57
C MET A 118 -2.64 10.90 -6.99
N LEU A 119 -3.07 12.11 -7.36
CA LEU A 119 -2.16 13.19 -7.74
C LEU A 119 -1.35 13.69 -6.54
N VAL A 120 -2.00 13.78 -5.37
CA VAL A 120 -1.35 14.19 -4.12
C VAL A 120 -0.32 13.13 -3.70
N LEU A 121 -0.64 11.84 -3.84
CA LEU A 121 0.34 10.77 -3.62
C LEU A 121 1.49 10.86 -4.62
N LEU A 122 1.21 11.04 -5.91
CA LEU A 122 2.23 11.24 -6.94
C LEU A 122 3.15 12.40 -6.56
N ALA A 123 2.59 13.56 -6.19
CA ALA A 123 3.35 14.74 -5.80
C ALA A 123 4.21 14.49 -4.55
N SER A 124 3.67 13.83 -3.52
CA SER A 124 4.43 13.48 -2.31
C SER A 124 5.62 12.56 -2.62
N LEU A 125 5.37 11.49 -3.39
CA LEU A 125 6.42 10.54 -3.76
C LEU A 125 7.48 11.18 -4.67
N THR A 126 7.07 12.02 -5.63
CA THR A 126 8.01 12.77 -6.48
C THR A 126 8.82 13.78 -5.68
N LEU A 127 8.23 14.43 -4.67
CA LEU A 127 8.97 15.32 -3.77
C LEU A 127 10.06 14.56 -3.02
N VAL A 128 9.74 13.40 -2.43
CA VAL A 128 10.73 12.56 -1.74
C VAL A 128 11.83 12.08 -2.71
N LEU A 129 11.47 11.72 -3.95
CA LEU A 129 12.42 11.35 -4.99
C LEU A 129 13.39 12.51 -5.30
N ILE A 130 12.87 13.70 -5.54
CA ILE A 130 13.69 14.89 -5.86
C ILE A 130 14.64 15.17 -4.70
N LEU A 131 14.14 15.21 -3.46
CA LEU A 131 14.96 15.44 -2.27
C LEU A 131 16.03 14.36 -2.08
N SER A 132 15.72 13.10 -2.39
CA SER A 132 16.69 12.01 -2.34
C SER A 132 17.82 12.20 -3.35
N CYS A 133 17.49 12.60 -4.58
CA CYS A 133 18.48 12.89 -5.62
C CYS A 133 19.32 14.12 -5.28
N THR A 134 18.72 15.22 -4.80
CA THR A 134 19.45 16.43 -4.45
C THR A 134 20.33 16.24 -3.22
N ASN A 135 19.89 15.45 -2.24
CA ASN A 135 20.73 15.08 -1.09
C ASN A 135 21.94 14.24 -1.52
N TRP A 136 21.74 13.27 -2.40
CA TRP A 136 22.82 12.43 -2.91
C TRP A 136 23.85 13.22 -3.73
N LEU A 137 23.39 14.20 -4.52
CA LEU A 137 24.25 15.12 -5.26
C LEU A 137 24.98 16.15 -4.36
N GLY A 138 24.67 16.19 -3.06
CA GLY A 138 25.21 17.19 -2.13
C GLY A 138 24.65 18.60 -2.34
N LEU A 139 23.56 18.76 -3.11
CA LEU A 139 22.91 20.05 -3.34
C LEU A 139 22.02 20.45 -2.16
N THR A 140 21.52 19.47 -1.40
CA THR A 140 20.67 19.66 -0.22
C THR A 140 21.08 18.72 0.91
N HIS A 141 20.62 19.02 2.13
CA HIS A 141 20.83 18.19 3.32
C HIS A 141 19.51 18.04 4.09
N VAL A 142 18.44 17.69 3.37
CA VAL A 142 17.06 17.78 3.88
C VAL A 142 16.57 16.42 4.36
N GLY A 143 15.96 16.39 5.54
CA GLY A 143 15.25 15.22 6.07
C GLY A 143 15.87 14.66 7.33
N GLN A 144 15.03 14.12 8.21
CA GLN A 144 15.41 13.68 9.55
C GLN A 144 16.37 12.47 9.56
N LEU A 145 16.40 11.71 8.46
CA LEU A 145 17.24 10.53 8.32
C LEU A 145 18.44 10.74 7.38
N TYR A 146 18.63 11.97 6.88
CA TYR A 146 19.81 12.33 6.13
C TYR A 146 21.05 12.28 7.03
N ALA A 147 22.15 11.73 6.49
CA ALA A 147 23.47 11.85 7.09
C ALA A 147 24.55 11.90 5.99
N PRO A 148 25.66 12.63 6.20
CA PRO A 148 26.72 12.81 5.20
C PRO A 148 27.64 11.59 5.12
N ASP A 149 27.08 10.40 4.96
CA ASP A 149 27.81 9.15 4.76
C ASP A 149 27.34 8.42 3.50
N PRO A 150 28.16 7.52 2.93
CA PRO A 150 27.86 6.87 1.64
C PRO A 150 26.55 6.08 1.60
N ILE A 151 26.01 5.68 2.75
CA ILE A 151 24.82 4.83 2.85
C ILE A 151 23.55 5.68 2.99
N ARG A 152 23.62 6.73 3.81
CA ARG A 152 22.47 7.57 4.19
C ARG A 152 22.40 8.90 3.45
N SER A 153 23.36 9.22 2.59
CA SER A 153 23.36 10.45 1.80
C SER A 153 22.13 10.64 0.92
N SER A 154 21.41 9.57 0.57
CA SER A 154 20.18 9.63 -0.22
C SER A 154 18.89 9.51 0.58
N TRP A 155 18.98 9.31 1.90
CA TRP A 155 17.82 9.15 2.77
C TRP A 155 17.21 10.52 3.07
N VAL A 156 15.88 10.56 3.22
CA VAL A 156 15.16 11.82 3.48
C VAL A 156 14.37 11.70 4.77
N PHE A 157 13.15 11.14 4.72
CA PHE A 157 12.24 11.07 5.86
C PHE A 157 12.02 9.66 6.40
N LYS A 158 12.26 8.64 5.57
CA LYS A 158 12.06 7.22 5.90
C LYS A 158 13.30 6.41 5.57
N HIS A 159 13.44 5.23 6.19
CA HIS A 159 14.53 4.32 5.90
C HIS A 159 14.52 3.85 4.44
N HIS A 160 15.68 3.44 3.93
CA HIS A 160 15.85 2.96 2.55
C HIS A 160 14.89 1.84 2.13
N ILE A 161 14.37 1.02 3.06
CA ILE A 161 13.37 -0.01 2.75
C ILE A 161 12.05 0.66 2.33
N THR A 162 11.47 1.48 3.21
CA THR A 162 10.24 2.23 2.94
C THR A 162 10.39 3.14 1.73
N GLN A 163 11.50 3.88 1.65
CA GLN A 163 11.76 4.79 0.53
C GLN A 163 11.87 4.00 -0.78
N GLY A 164 12.53 2.84 -0.79
CA GLY A 164 12.63 1.97 -1.96
C GLY A 164 11.29 1.40 -2.41
N ILE A 165 10.44 0.95 -1.46
CA ILE A 165 9.07 0.49 -1.76
C ILE A 165 8.26 1.63 -2.39
N PHE A 166 8.33 2.83 -1.81
CA PHE A 166 7.62 4.00 -2.29
C PHE A 166 8.11 4.49 -3.66
N THR A 167 9.42 4.43 -3.93
CA THR A 167 9.97 4.71 -5.26
C THR A 167 9.52 3.67 -6.29
N ALA A 168 9.48 2.38 -5.96
CA ALA A 168 8.97 1.35 -6.88
C ALA A 168 7.48 1.57 -7.22
N LEU A 169 6.67 1.98 -6.24
CA LEU A 169 5.27 2.36 -6.45
C LEU A 169 5.13 3.63 -7.29
N LEU A 170 6.02 4.61 -7.10
CA LEU A 170 6.08 5.81 -7.93
C LEU A 170 6.37 5.47 -9.39
N VAL A 171 7.34 4.59 -9.66
CA VAL A 171 7.62 4.08 -11.02
C VAL A 171 6.36 3.50 -11.63
N TYR A 172 5.68 2.62 -10.91
CA TYR A 172 4.45 1.99 -11.39
C TYR A 172 3.32 2.99 -11.66
N LEU A 173 3.08 3.93 -10.75
CA LEU A 173 2.06 4.98 -10.92
C LEU A 173 2.39 5.91 -12.09
N ALA A 174 3.60 6.44 -12.15
CA ALA A 174 4.04 7.37 -13.18
C ALA A 174 4.02 6.70 -14.57
N LEU A 175 4.47 5.45 -14.66
CA LEU A 175 4.43 4.68 -15.91
C LEU A 175 2.99 4.42 -16.37
N THR A 176 2.09 4.08 -15.45
CA THR A 176 0.65 3.89 -15.74
C THR A 176 0.01 5.18 -16.26
N LEU A 177 0.35 6.34 -15.70
CA LEU A 177 -0.16 7.64 -16.15
C LEU A 177 0.44 8.05 -17.51
N ALA A 178 1.74 7.82 -17.72
CA ALA A 178 2.42 8.13 -18.98
C ALA A 178 1.85 7.33 -20.17
N THR A 179 1.54 6.06 -19.93
CA THR A 179 1.03 5.10 -20.92
C THR A 179 -0.48 4.93 -20.93
N LEU A 180 -1.21 5.78 -20.19
CA LEU A 180 -2.66 5.71 -20.03
C LEU A 180 -3.45 5.46 -21.33
N PRO A 181 -3.17 6.13 -22.47
CA PRO A 181 -3.93 5.90 -23.71
C PRO A 181 -3.75 4.52 -24.32
N GLN A 182 -2.66 3.83 -24.00
CA GLN A 182 -2.36 2.48 -24.51
C GLN A 182 -3.15 1.42 -23.76
N ASN A 183 -3.51 1.71 -22.49
CA ASN A 183 -4.27 0.81 -21.64
C ASN A 183 -5.76 0.82 -22.01
N PRO A 184 -6.32 -0.30 -22.53
CA PRO A 184 -7.69 -0.35 -23.02
C PRO A 184 -8.75 -0.13 -21.92
N ALA A 185 -8.44 -0.49 -20.67
CA ALA A 185 -9.36 -0.27 -19.55
C ALA A 185 -9.48 1.23 -19.19
N LEU A 186 -8.49 2.03 -19.56
CA LEU A 186 -8.38 3.45 -19.20
C LEU A 186 -8.61 4.38 -20.40
N ALA A 187 -8.31 3.90 -21.62
CA ALA A 187 -8.48 4.63 -22.86
C ALA A 187 -9.92 5.16 -23.00
N GLY A 188 -10.05 6.47 -23.23
CA GLY A 188 -11.34 7.14 -23.39
C GLY A 188 -12.09 7.46 -22.10
N ARG A 189 -11.73 6.86 -20.95
CA ARG A 189 -12.38 7.13 -19.64
C ARG A 189 -11.73 8.29 -18.88
N VAL A 190 -10.41 8.41 -19.00
CA VAL A 190 -9.62 9.49 -18.40
C VAL A 190 -8.80 10.14 -19.51
N ARG A 191 -8.85 11.48 -19.59
CA ARG A 191 -8.00 12.25 -20.51
C ARG A 191 -7.03 13.06 -19.66
N LEU A 192 -5.74 12.81 -19.85
CA LEU A 192 -4.66 13.61 -19.26
C LEU A 192 -3.99 14.44 -20.36
N PRO A 193 -3.65 15.71 -20.09
CA PRO A 193 -2.87 16.53 -21.01
C PRO A 193 -1.54 15.86 -21.37
N ALA A 194 -1.07 16.05 -22.61
CA ALA A 194 0.20 15.47 -23.07
C ALA A 194 1.39 15.90 -22.20
N GLY A 195 1.41 17.15 -21.72
CA GLY A 195 2.46 17.66 -20.82
C GLY A 195 2.55 16.90 -19.49
N VAL A 196 1.41 16.58 -18.86
CA VAL A 196 1.38 15.80 -17.61
C VAL A 196 1.89 14.38 -17.84
N ARG A 197 1.54 13.78 -18.98
CA ARG A 197 2.05 12.46 -19.37
C ARG A 197 3.55 12.47 -19.63
N ALA A 198 4.07 13.50 -20.28
CA ALA A 198 5.49 13.69 -20.51
C ALA A 198 6.26 13.85 -19.18
N LEU A 199 5.71 14.64 -18.24
CA LEU A 199 6.28 14.75 -16.89
C LEU A 199 6.33 13.39 -16.18
N CYS A 200 5.25 12.62 -16.22
CA CYS A 200 5.21 11.27 -15.65
C CYS A 200 6.25 10.36 -16.32
N ALA A 201 6.41 10.45 -17.64
CA ALA A 201 7.43 9.71 -18.38
C ALA A 201 8.86 10.09 -17.96
N GLY A 202 9.11 11.35 -17.63
CA GLY A 202 10.40 11.83 -17.09
C GLY A 202 10.67 11.41 -15.64
N ILE A 203 9.63 11.26 -14.81
CA ILE A 203 9.77 10.75 -13.43
C ILE A 203 10.27 9.30 -13.42
N VAL A 204 9.84 8.46 -14.37
CA VAL A 204 10.19 7.03 -14.42
C VAL A 204 11.70 6.78 -14.45
N PRO A 205 12.50 7.31 -15.40
CA PRO A 205 13.94 7.06 -15.44
C PRO A 205 14.65 7.65 -14.21
N LEU A 206 14.23 8.82 -13.72
CA LEU A 206 14.79 9.41 -12.50
C LEU A 206 14.54 8.52 -11.28
N ALA A 207 13.34 7.98 -11.15
CA ALA A 207 12.97 7.05 -10.08
C ALA A 207 13.74 5.73 -10.18
N LEU A 208 13.94 5.20 -11.38
CA LEU A 208 14.74 3.99 -11.60
C LEU A 208 16.22 4.22 -11.28
N ILE A 209 16.81 5.33 -11.72
CA ILE A 209 18.18 5.73 -11.33
C ILE A 209 18.27 5.84 -9.81
N ASN A 210 17.30 6.50 -9.17
CA ASN A 210 17.29 6.62 -7.73
C ASN A 210 17.22 5.26 -7.03
N LEU A 211 16.38 4.34 -7.52
CA LEU A 211 16.18 3.02 -6.95
C LEU A 211 17.38 2.07 -7.12
N PHE A 212 18.03 2.09 -8.28
CA PHE A 212 19.13 1.18 -8.61
C PHE A 212 20.52 1.74 -8.31
N LEU A 213 20.75 3.05 -8.41
CA LEU A 213 22.09 3.63 -8.29
C LEU A 213 22.27 4.46 -7.01
N ILE A 214 21.24 5.18 -6.57
CA ILE A 214 21.34 6.14 -5.45
C ILE A 214 20.95 5.49 -4.12
N GLN A 215 19.91 4.66 -4.10
CA GLN A 215 19.42 3.98 -2.90
C GLN A 215 20.15 2.65 -2.68
N GLN A 216 20.72 2.49 -1.49
CA GLN A 216 21.36 1.26 -1.05
C GLN A 216 20.33 0.26 -0.45
N GLY A 217 19.34 -0.15 -1.23
CA GLY A 217 18.24 -1.01 -0.76
C GLY A 217 17.86 -2.15 -1.71
N ARG A 218 17.63 -3.36 -1.15
CA ARG A 218 17.25 -4.59 -1.89
C ARG A 218 15.76 -4.64 -2.21
N THR A 219 14.91 -4.32 -1.24
CA THR A 219 13.45 -4.53 -1.30
C THR A 219 12.81 -3.81 -2.50
N GLY A 220 13.08 -2.51 -2.68
CA GLY A 220 12.48 -1.74 -3.78
C GLY A 220 12.91 -2.24 -5.17
N GLN A 221 14.18 -2.62 -5.33
CA GLN A 221 14.73 -3.18 -6.56
C GLN A 221 14.06 -4.50 -6.95
N VAL A 222 13.78 -5.37 -5.97
CA VAL A 222 13.04 -6.62 -6.20
C VAL A 222 11.57 -6.34 -6.54
N LEU A 223 10.92 -5.38 -5.86
CA LEU A 223 9.49 -5.10 -6.03
C LEU A 223 9.14 -4.45 -7.37
N VAL A 224 10.06 -3.71 -7.99
CA VAL A 224 9.79 -3.13 -9.31
C VAL A 224 9.53 -4.21 -10.36
N LEU A 225 10.14 -5.40 -10.22
CA LEU A 225 10.00 -6.50 -11.20
C LEU A 225 8.55 -7.01 -11.32
N PRO A 226 7.87 -7.50 -10.25
CA PRO A 226 6.48 -7.92 -10.35
C PRO A 226 5.54 -6.77 -10.73
N LEU A 227 5.84 -5.54 -10.31
CA LEU A 227 5.07 -4.36 -10.71
C LEU A 227 5.14 -4.09 -12.22
N MET A 228 6.31 -4.26 -12.82
CA MET A 228 6.47 -4.09 -14.27
C MET A 228 5.84 -5.21 -15.08
N VAL A 229 5.89 -6.46 -14.59
CA VAL A 229 5.15 -7.59 -15.17
C VAL A 229 3.64 -7.35 -15.10
N LEU A 230 3.14 -6.87 -13.97
CA LEU A 230 1.74 -6.53 -13.83
C LEU A 230 1.35 -5.37 -14.76
N TRP A 231 2.17 -4.33 -14.83
CA TRP A 231 1.94 -3.18 -15.71
C TRP A 231 1.87 -3.61 -17.18
N SER A 232 2.79 -4.47 -17.65
CA SER A 232 2.80 -4.93 -19.03
C SER A 232 1.54 -5.77 -19.33
N TRP A 233 1.16 -6.67 -18.43
CA TRP A 233 -0.10 -7.42 -18.56
C TRP A 233 -1.32 -6.49 -18.61
N GLN A 234 -1.42 -5.50 -17.71
CA GLN A 234 -2.53 -4.55 -17.65
C GLN A 234 -2.62 -3.66 -18.90
N THR A 235 -1.48 -3.29 -19.49
CA THR A 235 -1.42 -2.38 -20.63
C THR A 235 -1.67 -3.10 -21.96
N PHE A 236 -1.12 -4.31 -22.13
CA PHE A 236 -1.13 -5.00 -23.42
C PHE A 236 -2.15 -6.13 -23.53
N LEU A 237 -2.45 -6.86 -22.45
CA LEU A 237 -3.25 -8.09 -22.48
C LEU A 237 -4.63 -7.96 -21.83
N ARG A 238 -4.74 -7.21 -20.72
CA ARG A 238 -5.98 -7.16 -19.94
C ARG A 238 -7.17 -6.65 -20.77
N GLY A 239 -8.22 -7.47 -20.88
CA GLY A 239 -9.45 -7.13 -21.60
C GLY A 239 -9.33 -7.14 -23.12
N ARG A 240 -8.29 -7.76 -23.69
CA ARG A 240 -8.07 -7.90 -25.14
C ARG A 240 -8.01 -9.38 -25.52
N PRO A 241 -8.32 -9.73 -26.78
CA PRO A 241 -8.10 -11.09 -27.27
C PRO A 241 -6.61 -11.44 -27.24
N LEU A 242 -6.31 -12.68 -26.86
CA LEU A 242 -4.97 -13.24 -26.74
C LEU A 242 -4.35 -13.43 -28.12
N GLN A 243 -3.73 -12.38 -28.65
CA GLN A 243 -2.96 -12.43 -29.89
C GLN A 243 -1.49 -12.71 -29.60
N LEU A 244 -0.88 -13.62 -30.36
CA LEU A 244 0.52 -14.04 -30.21
C LEU A 244 1.50 -12.87 -30.09
N GLY A 245 1.35 -11.82 -30.91
CA GLY A 245 2.22 -10.64 -30.86
C GLY A 245 2.15 -9.86 -29.54
N ARG A 246 0.98 -9.77 -28.91
CA ARG A 246 0.83 -9.05 -27.62
C ARG A 246 1.36 -9.87 -26.45
N ILE A 247 1.17 -11.19 -26.52
CA ILE A 247 1.76 -12.13 -25.57
C ILE A 247 3.29 -12.04 -25.66
N ALA A 248 3.83 -12.04 -26.88
CA ALA A 248 5.26 -11.89 -27.13
C ALA A 248 5.82 -10.55 -26.59
N VAL A 249 5.11 -9.43 -26.77
CA VAL A 249 5.53 -8.13 -26.19
C VAL A 249 5.52 -8.17 -24.66
N THR A 250 4.49 -8.76 -24.05
CA THR A 250 4.38 -8.83 -22.58
C THR A 250 5.46 -9.72 -21.97
N LEU A 251 5.66 -10.91 -22.55
CA LEU A 251 6.70 -11.85 -22.15
C LEU A 251 8.09 -11.28 -22.43
N GLY A 252 8.30 -10.67 -23.61
CA GLY A 252 9.57 -10.04 -23.98
C GLY A 252 9.95 -8.93 -23.02
N PHE A 253 8.99 -8.10 -22.59
CA PHE A 253 9.22 -7.08 -21.57
C PHE A 253 9.55 -7.68 -20.20
N ALA A 254 8.83 -8.72 -19.78
CA ALA A 254 9.12 -9.44 -18.53
C ALA A 254 10.53 -10.06 -18.54
N ILE A 255 10.92 -10.69 -19.65
CA ILE A 255 12.25 -11.28 -19.87
C ILE A 255 13.32 -10.21 -19.87
N ALA A 256 13.12 -9.09 -20.56
CA ALA A 256 14.09 -7.98 -20.60
C ALA A 256 14.33 -7.41 -19.20
N ILE A 257 13.28 -7.29 -18.38
CA ILE A 257 13.38 -6.81 -17.01
C ILE A 257 14.12 -7.81 -16.12
N ALA A 258 13.79 -9.10 -16.22
CA ALA A 258 14.48 -10.14 -15.48
C ALA A 258 15.97 -10.22 -15.88
N GLY A 259 16.27 -10.13 -17.18
CA GLY A 259 17.63 -10.12 -17.71
C GLY A 259 18.42 -8.89 -17.28
N GLY A 260 17.80 -7.70 -17.30
CA GLY A 260 18.41 -6.47 -16.81
C GLY A 260 18.70 -6.50 -15.31
N ALA A 261 17.78 -7.03 -14.50
CA ALA A 261 18.00 -7.24 -13.07
C ALA A 261 19.16 -8.21 -12.81
N LEU A 262 19.22 -9.33 -13.55
CA LEU A 262 20.30 -10.31 -13.44
C LEU A 262 21.65 -9.69 -13.82
N ALA A 263 21.72 -8.98 -14.95
CA ALA A 263 22.94 -8.30 -15.40
C ALA A 263 23.41 -7.24 -14.39
N TYR A 264 22.48 -6.48 -13.79
CA TYR A 264 22.81 -5.52 -12.73
C TYR A 264 23.46 -6.21 -11.53
N VAL A 265 22.87 -7.30 -11.02
CA VAL A 265 23.43 -8.06 -9.89
C VAL A 265 24.80 -8.65 -10.24
N SER A 266 24.99 -9.12 -11.47
CA SER A 266 26.27 -9.69 -11.91
C SER A 266 27.39 -8.65 -12.06
N HIS A 267 27.08 -7.44 -12.52
CA HIS A 267 28.10 -6.40 -12.78
C HIS A 267 28.33 -5.45 -11.60
N HIS A 268 27.33 -5.18 -10.76
CA HIS A 268 27.48 -4.33 -9.58
C HIS A 268 27.79 -5.18 -8.33
N LYS A 269 29.06 -5.61 -8.23
CA LYS A 269 29.56 -6.37 -7.06
C LYS A 269 29.47 -5.62 -5.73
N ALA A 270 29.42 -4.29 -5.77
CA ALA A 270 29.20 -3.43 -4.60
C ALA A 270 27.72 -3.22 -4.25
N SER A 271 26.79 -3.81 -5.01
CA SER A 271 25.37 -3.74 -4.67
C SER A 271 25.09 -4.68 -3.50
N ARG A 272 24.21 -4.24 -2.59
CA ARG A 272 23.73 -5.12 -1.52
C ARG A 272 23.17 -6.44 -2.05
N MET A 273 22.58 -6.48 -3.25
CA MET A 273 22.06 -7.72 -3.83
C MET A 273 23.17 -8.76 -4.09
N ALA A 274 24.39 -8.34 -4.42
CA ALA A 274 25.53 -9.23 -4.64
C ALA A 274 26.10 -9.82 -3.34
N GLU A 275 25.89 -9.15 -2.20
CA GLU A 275 26.40 -9.56 -0.88
C GLU A 275 25.56 -10.65 -0.20
N VAL A 276 24.37 -10.97 -0.71
CA VAL A 276 23.42 -11.90 -0.06
C VAL A 276 24.05 -13.26 0.23
N ASN A 277 24.74 -13.87 -0.74
CA ASN A 277 25.35 -15.18 -0.55
C ASN A 277 26.48 -15.14 0.47
N THR A 278 27.32 -14.09 0.41
CA THR A 278 28.42 -13.90 1.37
C THR A 278 27.88 -13.67 2.78
N GLU A 279 26.83 -12.86 2.94
CA GLU A 279 26.19 -12.62 4.24
C GLU A 279 25.60 -13.89 4.85
N ILE A 280 25.01 -14.76 4.03
CA ILE A 280 24.48 -16.07 4.46
C ILE A 280 25.62 -17.00 4.86
N GLN A 281 26.65 -17.13 4.02
CA GLN A 281 27.81 -17.97 4.30
C GLN A 281 28.55 -17.53 5.57
N ASN A 282 28.73 -16.23 5.78
CA ASN A 282 29.37 -15.69 6.98
C ASN A 282 28.54 -15.99 8.23
N TYR A 283 27.21 -15.87 8.15
CA TYR A 283 26.33 -16.25 9.26
C TYR A 283 26.40 -17.76 9.53
N GLU A 284 26.31 -18.61 8.50
CA GLU A 284 26.32 -20.08 8.66
C GLU A 284 27.66 -20.61 9.18
N ASN A 285 28.77 -20.06 8.69
CA ASN A 285 30.11 -20.55 9.03
C ASN A 285 30.69 -19.93 10.30
N HIS A 286 30.37 -18.65 10.58
CA HIS A 286 31.02 -17.87 11.64
C HIS A 286 30.05 -17.25 12.65
N GLY A 287 28.73 -17.42 12.48
CA GLY A 287 27.74 -16.80 13.36
C GLY A 287 27.71 -15.28 13.31
N GLU A 288 28.26 -14.68 12.24
CA GLU A 288 28.35 -13.22 12.09
C GLU A 288 26.98 -12.55 12.07
N VAL A 289 26.92 -11.35 12.66
CA VAL A 289 25.71 -10.52 12.66
C VAL A 289 25.57 -9.83 11.29
N THR A 290 24.95 -10.52 10.34
CA THR A 290 24.66 -9.98 9.00
C THR A 290 23.17 -9.71 8.81
N SER A 291 22.81 -8.85 7.86
CA SER A 291 21.41 -8.50 7.58
C SER A 291 20.56 -9.73 7.20
N MET A 292 21.09 -10.59 6.31
CA MET A 292 20.43 -11.86 5.96
C MET A 292 20.49 -12.89 7.09
N GLY A 293 21.60 -12.98 7.82
CA GLY A 293 21.74 -13.89 8.96
C GLY A 293 20.70 -13.65 10.04
N LEU A 294 20.47 -12.37 10.39
CA LEU A 294 19.43 -11.98 11.34
C LEU A 294 18.02 -12.37 10.85
N ARG A 295 17.71 -12.17 9.57
CA ARG A 295 16.40 -12.58 9.01
C ARG A 295 16.21 -14.09 9.11
N LEU A 296 17.22 -14.88 8.75
CA LEU A 296 17.16 -16.35 8.86
C LEU A 296 16.95 -16.79 10.31
N GLU A 297 17.65 -16.17 11.25
CA GLU A 297 17.51 -16.42 12.68
C GLU A 297 16.08 -16.10 13.16
N PHE A 298 15.53 -14.95 12.80
CA PHE A 298 14.16 -14.57 13.16
C PHE A 298 13.12 -15.50 12.52
N TYR A 299 13.38 -15.99 11.31
CA TYR A 299 12.48 -16.95 10.64
C TYR A 299 12.50 -18.30 11.36
N LYS A 300 13.67 -18.80 11.75
CA LYS A 300 13.81 -20.03 12.54
C LYS A 300 13.02 -19.94 13.85
N ARG A 301 13.17 -18.85 14.60
CA ARG A 301 12.41 -18.61 15.84
C ARG A 301 10.91 -18.53 15.60
N SER A 302 10.50 -17.81 14.55
CA SER A 302 9.09 -17.69 14.19
C SER A 302 8.48 -19.05 13.88
N LEU A 303 9.15 -19.89 13.09
CA LEU A 303 8.68 -21.23 12.76
C LEU A 303 8.61 -22.13 14.00
N HIS A 304 9.58 -22.02 14.91
CA HIS A 304 9.54 -22.73 16.18
C HIS A 304 8.31 -22.34 17.02
N LEU A 305 8.02 -21.04 17.14
CA LEU A 305 6.82 -20.55 17.85
C LEU A 305 5.51 -20.97 17.18
N ILE A 306 5.45 -20.94 15.85
CA ILE A 306 4.28 -21.39 15.08
C ILE A 306 4.01 -22.87 15.34
N ALA A 307 5.07 -23.70 15.40
CA ALA A 307 4.92 -25.13 15.67
C ALA A 307 4.37 -25.41 17.08
N GLN A 308 4.65 -24.55 18.06
CA GLN A 308 4.12 -24.68 19.42
C GLN A 308 2.64 -24.30 19.52
N ARG A 309 2.19 -23.25 18.82
CA ARG A 309 0.79 -22.76 18.86
C ARG A 309 0.22 -22.51 17.46
N PRO A 310 -0.01 -23.57 16.66
CA PRO A 310 -0.27 -23.44 15.23
C PRO A 310 -1.63 -22.81 14.87
N VAL A 311 -2.65 -22.93 15.73
CA VAL A 311 -4.02 -22.51 15.39
C VAL A 311 -4.29 -21.06 15.81
N PHE A 312 -4.08 -20.73 17.08
CA PHE A 312 -4.41 -19.42 17.67
C PHE A 312 -3.20 -18.51 17.93
N GLY A 313 -1.97 -19.01 17.69
CA GLY A 313 -0.76 -18.26 17.98
C GLY A 313 -0.59 -17.97 19.47
N SER A 314 0.25 -16.99 19.77
CA SER A 314 0.64 -16.67 21.15
C SER A 314 0.16 -15.30 21.64
N GLY A 315 -0.59 -14.55 20.82
CA GLY A 315 -1.10 -13.22 21.14
C GLY A 315 -0.41 -12.11 20.35
N VAL A 316 -1.06 -10.94 20.23
CA VAL A 316 -0.57 -9.80 19.45
C VAL A 316 0.76 -9.22 19.96
N GLY A 317 1.02 -9.28 21.27
CA GLY A 317 2.25 -8.80 21.91
C GLY A 317 3.36 -9.85 22.00
N SER A 318 3.14 -11.07 21.49
CA SER A 318 3.94 -12.24 21.87
C SER A 318 5.32 -12.34 21.22
N VAL A 319 5.60 -11.57 20.17
CA VAL A 319 6.81 -11.76 19.36
C VAL A 319 8.05 -11.30 20.11
N GLU A 320 8.03 -10.07 20.65
CA GLU A 320 9.17 -9.49 21.34
C GLU A 320 9.54 -10.28 22.60
N SER A 321 8.55 -10.59 23.45
CA SER A 321 8.74 -11.35 24.69
C SER A 321 9.30 -12.75 24.45
N GLN A 322 8.72 -13.52 23.53
CA GLN A 322 9.20 -14.87 23.25
C GLN A 322 10.55 -14.87 22.52
N PHE A 323 10.82 -13.88 21.68
CA PHE A 323 12.16 -13.73 21.10
C PHE A 323 13.18 -13.38 22.17
N GLN A 324 12.82 -12.55 23.16
CA GLN A 324 13.69 -12.23 24.28
C GLN A 324 14.09 -13.49 25.07
N GLU A 325 13.12 -14.35 25.40
CA GLU A 325 13.37 -15.63 26.05
C GLU A 325 14.33 -16.52 25.22
N MET A 326 14.14 -16.57 23.90
CA MET A 326 15.00 -17.35 22.99
C MET A 326 16.40 -16.75 22.79
N THR A 327 16.57 -15.45 23.01
CA THR A 327 17.88 -14.78 22.94
C THR A 327 18.69 -14.87 24.24
N ALA A 328 18.04 -15.19 25.36
CA ALA A 328 18.69 -15.21 26.65
C ALA A 328 19.88 -16.19 26.65
N GLY A 329 21.06 -15.71 27.08
CA GLY A 329 22.29 -16.49 27.14
C GLY A 329 22.99 -16.73 25.79
N HIS A 330 22.49 -16.17 24.69
CA HIS A 330 23.10 -16.31 23.36
C HIS A 330 23.87 -15.04 22.94
N ALA A 331 24.92 -15.22 22.14
CA ALA A 331 25.73 -14.14 21.57
C ALA A 331 25.62 -14.10 20.04
N GLY A 332 26.22 -13.08 19.40
CA GLY A 332 26.18 -12.93 17.94
C GLY A 332 24.76 -12.72 17.41
N ALA A 333 24.46 -13.25 16.22
CA ALA A 333 23.15 -13.12 15.60
C ALA A 333 22.02 -13.72 16.47
N GLN A 334 22.32 -14.77 17.24
CA GLN A 334 21.38 -15.40 18.16
C GLN A 334 21.10 -14.56 19.41
N GLY A 335 21.97 -13.63 19.77
CA GLY A 335 21.75 -12.72 20.90
C GLY A 335 20.93 -11.46 20.55
N ILE A 336 20.60 -11.23 19.27
CA ILE A 336 19.91 -10.01 18.86
C ILE A 336 18.41 -10.09 19.17
N LEU A 337 17.97 -9.15 20.02
CA LEU A 337 16.57 -8.91 20.35
C LEU A 337 15.87 -8.13 19.23
N THR A 338 14.65 -8.53 18.89
CA THR A 338 13.78 -7.79 17.97
C THR A 338 12.31 -8.05 18.29
N ALA A 339 11.48 -7.04 18.04
CA ALA A 339 10.02 -7.14 18.08
C ALA A 339 9.40 -7.42 16.69
N ASN A 340 10.23 -7.61 15.66
CA ASN A 340 9.79 -7.72 14.27
C ASN A 340 10.56 -8.85 13.55
N PRO A 341 9.88 -9.90 13.07
CA PRO A 341 10.52 -11.01 12.39
C PRO A 341 10.94 -10.67 10.95
N HIS A 342 10.66 -9.45 10.47
CA HIS A 342 10.85 -9.01 9.09
C HIS A 342 10.12 -9.89 8.06
N ASN A 343 8.92 -10.36 8.41
CA ASN A 343 8.02 -11.09 7.51
C ASN A 343 6.60 -11.05 8.08
N GLU A 344 5.68 -10.39 7.39
CA GLU A 344 4.30 -10.20 7.87
C GLU A 344 3.53 -11.52 7.98
N TYR A 345 3.83 -12.51 7.11
CA TYR A 345 3.17 -13.81 7.17
C TYR A 345 3.57 -14.59 8.41
N LEU A 346 4.87 -14.56 8.75
CA LEU A 346 5.36 -15.13 9.99
C LEU A 346 4.86 -14.34 11.21
N MET A 347 4.84 -13.01 11.13
CA MET A 347 4.28 -12.15 12.18
C MET A 347 2.84 -12.54 12.52
N MET A 348 1.96 -12.59 11.52
CA MET A 348 0.56 -12.98 11.69
C MET A 348 0.40 -14.40 12.22
N SER A 349 1.28 -15.32 11.79
CA SER A 349 1.24 -16.71 12.22
C SER A 349 1.71 -16.89 13.66
N VAL A 350 2.72 -16.15 14.11
CA VAL A 350 3.16 -16.20 15.52
C VAL A 350 2.11 -15.57 16.44
N GLN A 351 1.55 -14.42 16.05
CA GLN A 351 0.57 -13.70 16.88
C GLN A 351 -0.77 -14.43 16.97
N LEU A 352 -1.28 -14.94 15.86
CA LEU A 352 -2.66 -15.41 15.72
C LEU A 352 -2.80 -16.81 15.10
N GLY A 353 -1.70 -17.49 14.82
CA GLY A 353 -1.68 -18.82 14.20
C GLY A 353 -2.23 -18.81 12.77
N ALA A 354 -2.65 -20.00 12.33
CA ALA A 354 -3.27 -20.22 11.02
C ALA A 354 -4.52 -19.35 10.81
N ILE A 355 -5.27 -19.04 11.88
CA ILE A 355 -6.47 -18.20 11.80
C ILE A 355 -6.11 -16.76 11.40
N GLY A 356 -5.09 -16.17 12.02
CA GLY A 356 -4.63 -14.83 11.66
C GLY A 356 -4.02 -14.77 10.28
N LEU A 357 -3.20 -15.77 9.92
CA LEU A 357 -2.66 -15.87 8.57
C LEU A 357 -3.78 -15.94 7.52
N ALA A 358 -4.80 -16.76 7.74
CA ALA A 358 -5.96 -16.86 6.85
C ALA A 358 -6.73 -15.53 6.77
N ALA A 359 -6.94 -14.83 7.90
CA ALA A 359 -7.60 -13.53 7.92
C ALA A 359 -6.80 -12.45 7.16
N PHE A 360 -5.47 -12.45 7.29
CA PHE A 360 -4.60 -11.54 6.56
C PHE A 360 -4.60 -11.84 5.05
N LEU A 361 -4.48 -13.11 4.66
CA LEU A 361 -4.59 -13.54 3.26
C LEU A 361 -5.96 -13.20 2.67
N TRP A 362 -7.01 -13.32 3.47
CA TRP A 362 -8.36 -12.92 3.07
C TRP A 362 -8.46 -11.41 2.82
N LEU A 363 -7.85 -10.56 3.67
CA LEU A 363 -7.76 -9.12 3.42
C LEU A 363 -7.05 -8.82 2.09
N LEU A 364 -5.89 -9.41 1.85
CA LEU A 364 -5.14 -9.26 0.59
C LEU A 364 -5.96 -9.72 -0.61
N TRP A 365 -6.64 -10.85 -0.49
CA TRP A 365 -7.53 -11.36 -1.53
C TRP A 365 -8.67 -10.39 -1.85
N GLN A 366 -9.33 -9.82 -0.84
CA GLN A 366 -10.42 -8.87 -1.07
C GLN A 366 -9.93 -7.58 -1.71
N LEU A 367 -8.76 -7.09 -1.30
CA LEU A 367 -8.12 -5.95 -1.94
C LEU A 367 -7.82 -6.23 -3.42
N TRP A 368 -7.24 -7.39 -3.72
CA TRP A 368 -6.94 -7.83 -5.08
C TRP A 368 -8.21 -7.95 -5.94
N GLN A 369 -9.19 -8.70 -5.47
CA GLN A 369 -10.45 -8.94 -6.18
C GLN A 369 -11.21 -7.63 -6.45
N THR A 370 -11.30 -6.75 -5.46
CA THR A 370 -11.97 -5.45 -5.61
C THR A 370 -11.23 -4.55 -6.60
N SER A 371 -9.89 -4.57 -6.58
CA SER A 371 -9.06 -3.84 -7.55
C SER A 371 -9.28 -4.34 -8.98
N LEU A 372 -9.35 -5.66 -9.19
CA LEU A 372 -9.58 -6.24 -10.51
C LEU A 372 -10.99 -5.98 -11.06
N ARG A 373 -11.99 -5.95 -10.19
CA ARG A 373 -13.40 -5.64 -10.55
C ARG A 373 -13.65 -4.17 -10.84
N THR A 374 -12.66 -3.31 -10.60
CA THR A 374 -12.75 -1.87 -10.82
C THR A 374 -11.99 -1.50 -12.10
N PRO A 375 -12.65 -1.43 -13.27
CA PRO A 375 -12.01 -1.12 -14.55
C PRO A 375 -11.75 0.40 -14.68
N SER A 376 -10.98 0.95 -13.76
CA SER A 376 -10.63 2.37 -13.74
C SER A 376 -9.18 2.56 -13.30
N LEU A 377 -8.68 3.80 -13.36
CA LEU A 377 -7.31 4.11 -12.96
C LEU A 377 -7.07 3.72 -11.51
N GLU A 378 -8.07 3.95 -10.66
CA GLU A 378 -8.08 3.60 -9.23
C GLU A 378 -7.88 2.09 -9.02
N GLY A 379 -8.61 1.25 -9.77
CA GLY A 379 -8.50 -0.20 -9.67
C GLY A 379 -7.20 -0.77 -10.24
N VAL A 380 -6.73 -0.22 -11.36
CA VAL A 380 -5.42 -0.57 -11.95
C VAL A 380 -4.31 -0.30 -10.93
N PHE A 381 -4.27 0.92 -10.39
CA PHE A 381 -3.22 1.30 -9.45
C PHE A 381 -3.30 0.51 -8.13
N SER A 382 -4.51 0.32 -7.59
CA SER A 382 -4.73 -0.47 -6.37
C SER A 382 -4.25 -1.92 -6.53
N ALA A 383 -4.45 -2.54 -7.71
CA ALA A 383 -3.98 -3.89 -7.98
C ALA A 383 -2.44 -3.99 -7.90
N GLY A 384 -1.71 -3.03 -8.47
CA GLY A 384 -0.25 -3.01 -8.36
C GLY A 384 0.23 -2.76 -6.94
N TYR A 385 -0.42 -1.86 -6.21
CA TYR A 385 -0.08 -1.66 -4.80
C TYR A 385 -0.28 -2.93 -3.96
N VAL A 386 -1.37 -3.67 -4.16
CA VAL A 386 -1.63 -4.95 -3.46
C VAL A 386 -0.55 -5.98 -3.76
N VAL A 387 -0.14 -6.10 -5.03
CA VAL A 387 0.96 -7.00 -5.42
C VAL A 387 2.27 -6.60 -4.76
N ALA A 388 2.62 -5.31 -4.78
CA ALA A 388 3.82 -4.82 -4.12
C ALA A 388 3.77 -5.06 -2.60
N PHE A 389 2.65 -4.76 -1.96
CA PHE A 389 2.47 -4.97 -0.52
C PHE A 389 2.60 -6.45 -0.15
N ALA A 390 1.89 -7.34 -0.86
CA ALA A 390 1.93 -8.79 -0.62
C ALA A 390 3.34 -9.38 -0.86
N ALA A 391 4.02 -8.97 -1.94
CA ALA A 391 5.38 -9.43 -2.20
C ALA A 391 6.37 -8.93 -1.14
N ALA A 392 6.26 -7.66 -0.74
CA ALA A 392 7.14 -7.05 0.25
C ALA A 392 6.94 -7.61 1.66
N CYS A 393 5.73 -8.09 1.98
CA CYS A 393 5.40 -8.78 3.22
C CYS A 393 6.19 -10.08 3.44
N ALA A 394 6.73 -10.70 2.38
CA ALA A 394 7.57 -11.89 2.51
C ALA A 394 8.96 -11.60 3.09
N ALA A 395 9.34 -10.32 3.15
CA ALA A 395 10.66 -9.86 3.56
C ALA A 395 10.62 -8.69 4.56
N ASN A 396 9.43 -8.24 4.95
CA ASN A 396 9.19 -7.13 5.88
C ASN A 396 7.81 -7.30 6.55
N SER A 397 7.59 -6.66 7.70
CA SER A 397 6.30 -6.66 8.40
C SER A 397 5.54 -5.37 8.13
N LEU A 398 5.11 -5.19 6.88
CA LEU A 398 4.56 -3.93 6.38
C LEU A 398 3.25 -3.49 7.04
N LEU A 399 2.42 -4.43 7.49
CA LEU A 399 1.18 -4.08 8.16
C LEU A 399 1.45 -3.64 9.60
N LEU A 400 2.47 -4.21 10.26
CA LEU A 400 2.94 -3.68 11.55
C LEU A 400 3.53 -2.27 11.35
N ASP A 401 4.39 -2.10 10.35
CA ASP A 401 5.13 -0.86 10.10
C ASP A 401 4.19 0.33 9.82
N PHE A 402 4.61 1.52 10.28
CA PHE A 402 3.74 2.69 10.25
C PHE A 402 3.44 3.17 8.82
N PRO A 403 4.43 3.50 7.97
CA PRO A 403 4.17 4.13 6.69
C PRO A 403 3.39 3.23 5.71
N GLU A 404 3.82 1.99 5.54
CA GLU A 404 3.30 1.06 4.55
C GLU A 404 1.90 0.59 4.92
N GLY A 405 1.66 0.24 6.19
CA GLY A 405 0.33 -0.11 6.67
C GLY A 405 -0.68 1.04 6.55
N HIS A 406 -0.28 2.29 6.83
CA HIS A 406 -1.16 3.44 6.61
C HIS A 406 -1.40 3.67 5.12
N LEU A 407 -0.36 3.55 4.28
CA LEU A 407 -0.50 3.72 2.83
C LEU A 407 -1.48 2.70 2.25
N LEU A 408 -1.40 1.43 2.67
CA LEU A 408 -2.34 0.38 2.25
C LEU A 408 -3.78 0.77 2.56
N ILE A 409 -4.06 1.14 3.82
CA ILE A 409 -5.42 1.40 4.24
C ILE A 409 -5.97 2.70 3.64
N PHE A 410 -5.15 3.75 3.60
CA PHE A 410 -5.56 5.01 2.97
C PHE A 410 -5.79 4.83 1.47
N LEU A 411 -4.88 4.18 0.77
CA LEU A 411 -5.01 3.96 -0.66
C LEU A 411 -6.22 3.09 -0.99
N ALA A 412 -6.36 1.93 -0.32
CA ALA A 412 -7.49 1.04 -0.53
C ALA A 412 -8.83 1.70 -0.20
N GLY A 413 -8.91 2.36 0.95
CA GLY A 413 -10.13 3.01 1.42
C GLY A 413 -10.56 4.17 0.52
N ILE A 414 -9.61 4.93 -0.01
CA ILE A 414 -9.89 6.03 -0.94
C ILE A 414 -10.25 5.49 -2.32
N LEU A 415 -9.40 4.66 -2.93
CA LEU A 415 -9.52 4.29 -4.33
C LEU A 415 -10.62 3.27 -4.61
N LEU A 416 -10.91 2.39 -3.66
CA LEU A 416 -11.90 1.31 -3.81
C LEU A 416 -13.27 1.65 -3.21
N ALA A 417 -13.46 2.87 -2.69
CA ALA A 417 -14.74 3.36 -2.13
C ALA A 417 -15.93 3.22 -3.08
N GLY A 418 -15.73 3.45 -4.38
CA GLY A 418 -16.79 3.50 -5.38
C GLY A 418 -17.32 2.15 -5.89
N VAL A 419 -16.93 1.02 -5.28
CA VAL A 419 -17.26 -0.34 -5.74
C VAL A 419 -18.44 -0.95 -4.95
N ALA A 420 -19.23 -0.13 -4.26
CA ALA A 420 -20.41 -0.61 -3.55
C ALA A 420 -21.37 -1.32 -4.53
N PRO A 421 -21.92 -2.50 -4.17
CA PRO A 421 -22.92 -3.18 -4.98
C PRO A 421 -24.09 -2.23 -5.14
N THR A 422 -24.48 -2.00 -6.39
CA THR A 422 -25.61 -1.17 -6.81
C THR A 422 -26.81 -1.34 -5.88
N THR A 423 -27.04 -0.38 -4.99
CA THR A 423 -28.40 -0.07 -4.56
C THR A 423 -29.10 0.43 -5.82
N LYS A 424 -30.11 -0.32 -6.28
CA LYS A 424 -31.00 0.08 -7.37
C LYS A 424 -31.33 1.57 -7.22
N PRO A 425 -31.28 2.38 -8.29
CA PRO A 425 -31.85 3.71 -8.22
C PRO A 425 -33.33 3.55 -7.84
N LEU A 426 -33.74 4.19 -6.74
CA LEU A 426 -35.15 4.37 -6.42
C LEU A 426 -35.81 4.91 -7.69
N HIS A 427 -36.74 4.13 -8.25
CA HIS A 427 -37.57 4.57 -9.35
C HIS A 427 -38.27 5.86 -8.94
N ASN A 428 -38.00 6.94 -9.66
CA ASN A 428 -38.86 8.12 -9.67
C ASN A 428 -40.22 7.69 -10.23
N HIS A 429 -41.15 7.29 -9.36
CA HIS A 429 -42.56 7.30 -9.66
C HIS A 429 -43.17 8.62 -9.21
N VAL A 430 -43.10 9.62 -10.08
CA VAL A 430 -44.23 10.54 -10.27
C VAL A 430 -44.44 10.64 -11.76
N ARG A 431 -45.39 9.83 -12.26
CA ARG A 431 -45.97 9.97 -13.58
C ARG A 431 -46.63 11.34 -13.66
N GLN A 432 -46.29 12.08 -14.72
CA GLN A 432 -47.19 13.02 -15.35
C GLN A 432 -48.53 12.30 -15.57
N THR A 433 -49.59 12.79 -14.94
CA THR A 433 -50.95 12.55 -15.41
C THR A 433 -51.25 13.64 -16.42
N ASP A 434 -51.38 13.21 -17.66
CA ASP A 434 -51.96 13.95 -18.77
C ASP A 434 -53.33 14.52 -18.36
N GLY A 435 -53.47 15.83 -18.46
CA GLY A 435 -54.74 16.55 -18.46
C GLY A 435 -54.80 17.40 -19.72
N HIS A 436 -55.06 16.77 -20.86
CA HIS A 436 -55.40 17.47 -22.11
C HIS A 436 -56.89 17.29 -22.36
N HIS A 437 -57.64 18.39 -22.20
CA HIS A 437 -59.02 18.54 -22.62
C HIS A 437 -59.01 19.59 -23.75
N PRO A 438 -59.42 19.25 -24.99
CA PRO A 438 -59.53 20.23 -26.05
C PRO A 438 -60.98 20.78 -26.15
N ASP A 439 -61.03 22.06 -26.53
CA ASP A 439 -62.08 22.75 -27.28
C ASP A 439 -63.47 22.97 -26.66
N ALA A 440 -63.70 24.23 -26.27
CA ALA A 440 -64.98 24.91 -26.45
C ALA A 440 -64.73 26.37 -26.89
N GLN A 441 -64.90 26.63 -28.19
CA GLN A 441 -65.25 27.95 -28.72
C GLN A 441 -66.63 27.84 -29.37
N ARG A 442 -67.62 28.64 -28.91
CA ARG A 442 -68.45 29.54 -29.73
C ARG A 442 -69.69 30.06 -28.96
N SER A 443 -69.83 31.39 -29.02
CA SER A 443 -71.06 32.21 -29.14
C SER A 443 -72.23 31.99 -28.16
N ALA A 444 -72.41 32.94 -27.24
CA ALA A 444 -73.55 33.88 -27.15
C ALA A 444 -73.32 34.84 -25.98
#